data_AF-A0A534PLH7-F1
#
_entry.id   AF-A0A534PLH7-F1
#
_cell.length_a   1.000
_cell.length_b   1.000
_cell.length_c   1.000
_cell.angle_alpha   90.00
_cell.angle_beta   90.00
_cell.angle_gamma   90.00
#
_symmetry.space_group_name_H-M   'P 1'
#
loop_
_entity.id
_entity.type
_entity.pdbx_description
1 polymer ?
#
loop_
_entity_poly.entity_id
_entity_poly.type
_entity_poly.pdbx_seq_one_letter_code
_entity_poly.pdbx_strand_id
1 'polypeptide(L)'
;MLLLLLAAIYSSDISDQELQLRWEKDPASLGSISLGFVDRGRVINAVQMPEGDAWICTRPHLCWGTQETVDALTAAFRAVRAQFPKSSPARLSQIGKREGGWLPPHRSHQAGRDADIGFFWKRDDNEPPPVRRSGFLDVPRTWALIRALIAVSDVQVILVDRGIQKVLRRYALRLGEDPAWVERVFGDRKPALIQHEEHHRDHLHVRFYAPRSQEMALRIQPLLPLRPEQNLALHKVRRGETLGRIARLYRSAAATIRQINHLRGSFLAAGQQLLVPLRGECATCALPPPLVVPPRLLPPPTAHVASLSTR
;
A
#
# COMPACT_ATOMS: atom_id res chain seq x y z
N MET A 1 -16.26 -28.62 -3.31
CA MET A 1 -16.52 -27.54 -4.29
C MET A 1 -15.18 -27.22 -4.92
N LEU A 2 -14.96 -27.69 -6.14
CA LEU A 2 -13.68 -27.65 -6.85
C LEU A 2 -13.37 -26.18 -7.18
N LEU A 3 -12.50 -25.52 -6.41
CA LEU A 3 -11.91 -24.27 -6.86
C LEU A 3 -11.08 -24.62 -8.10
N LEU A 4 -11.52 -24.15 -9.26
CA LEU A 4 -10.62 -24.01 -10.41
C LEU A 4 -9.41 -23.21 -9.93
N LEU A 5 -8.30 -23.91 -9.68
CA LEU A 5 -6.98 -23.32 -9.52
C LEU A 5 -6.68 -22.60 -10.84
N LEU A 6 -6.98 -21.30 -10.88
CA LEU A 6 -6.36 -20.42 -11.87
C LEU A 6 -4.84 -20.63 -11.71
N ALA A 7 -4.19 -21.05 -12.79
CA ALA A 7 -2.75 -21.24 -12.80
C ALA A 7 -2.06 -19.96 -12.31
N ALA A 8 -1.00 -20.11 -11.50
CA ALA A 8 -0.20 -18.99 -11.04
C ALA A 8 0.32 -18.19 -12.24
N ILE A 9 0.05 -16.89 -12.28
CA ILE A 9 0.47 -15.97 -13.35
C ILE A 9 1.71 -15.20 -12.92
N TYR A 10 1.73 -14.72 -11.67
CA TYR A 10 2.73 -13.78 -11.15
C TYR A 10 3.82 -14.45 -10.30
N SER A 11 3.64 -15.73 -9.98
CA SER A 11 4.53 -16.57 -9.18
C SER A 11 4.80 -17.93 -9.84
N SER A 12 4.60 -18.04 -11.16
CA SER A 12 4.84 -19.28 -11.92
C SER A 12 6.29 -19.74 -11.93
N ASP A 13 7.23 -18.87 -11.56
CA ASP A 13 8.66 -19.15 -11.40
C ASP A 13 8.98 -20.05 -10.20
N ILE A 14 8.04 -20.26 -9.27
CA ILE A 14 8.17 -21.21 -8.16
C ILE A 14 7.09 -22.28 -8.25
N SER A 15 7.47 -23.56 -8.24
CA SER A 15 6.51 -24.69 -8.20
C SER A 15 5.85 -24.80 -6.83
N ASP A 16 4.70 -25.49 -6.72
CA ASP A 16 4.03 -25.67 -5.43
C ASP A 16 4.87 -26.50 -4.44
N GLN A 17 5.66 -27.46 -4.93
CA GLN A 17 6.58 -28.23 -4.10
C GLN A 17 7.71 -27.36 -3.54
N GLU A 18 8.31 -26.51 -4.38
CA GLU A 18 9.37 -25.59 -3.95
C GLU A 18 8.83 -24.50 -3.02
N LEU A 19 7.62 -23.99 -3.30
CA LEU A 19 6.89 -23.07 -2.44
C LEU A 19 6.70 -23.65 -1.04
N GLN A 20 6.22 -24.89 -0.95
CA GLN A 20 6.06 -25.57 0.33
C GLN A 20 7.40 -25.76 1.05
N LEU A 21 8.43 -26.22 0.33
CA LEU A 21 9.77 -26.39 0.90
C LEU A 21 10.33 -25.09 1.48
N ARG A 22 10.21 -23.97 0.75
CA ARG A 22 10.64 -22.65 1.22
C ARG A 22 9.79 -22.17 2.37
N TRP A 23 8.47 -22.34 2.34
CA TRP A 23 7.60 -21.99 3.47
C TRP A 23 7.97 -22.76 4.74
N GLU A 24 8.32 -24.03 4.62
CA GLU A 24 8.72 -24.85 5.76
C GLU A 24 10.12 -24.55 6.26
N LYS A 25 11.08 -24.17 5.40
CA LYS A 25 12.49 -24.03 5.79
C LYS A 25 12.98 -22.59 5.87
N ASP A 26 12.63 -21.77 4.89
CA ASP A 26 13.08 -20.38 4.77
C ASP A 26 11.96 -19.48 4.18
N PRO A 27 10.96 -19.09 4.98
CA PRO A 27 9.87 -18.24 4.51
C PRO A 27 10.34 -16.89 3.97
N ALA A 28 11.51 -16.39 4.40
CA ALA A 28 12.03 -15.10 3.96
C ALA A 28 12.39 -15.10 2.47
N SER A 29 12.82 -16.25 1.95
CA SER A 29 13.15 -16.44 0.53
C SER A 29 11.96 -16.31 -0.43
N LEU A 30 10.72 -16.31 0.08
CA LEU A 30 9.51 -16.13 -0.73
C LEU A 30 9.22 -14.66 -1.07
N GLY A 31 9.99 -13.72 -0.53
CA GLY A 31 9.74 -12.28 -0.69
C GLY A 31 8.50 -11.83 0.09
N SER A 32 8.06 -10.60 -0.14
CA SER A 32 6.89 -10.04 0.54
C SER A 32 5.60 -10.74 0.14
N ILE A 33 4.68 -10.90 1.09
CA ILE A 33 3.40 -11.57 0.88
C ILE A 33 2.27 -10.73 1.49
N SER A 34 1.29 -10.36 0.67
CA SER A 34 0.13 -9.54 1.07
C SER A 34 -1.06 -10.45 1.35
N LEU A 35 -1.24 -10.85 2.61
CA LEU A 35 -2.33 -11.71 3.04
C LEU A 35 -3.60 -10.91 3.34
N GLY A 36 -4.73 -11.36 2.79
CA GLY A 36 -6.05 -10.81 3.06
C GLY A 36 -6.35 -9.52 2.29
N PHE A 37 -7.37 -8.81 2.75
CA PHE A 37 -7.80 -7.55 2.17
C PHE A 37 -7.03 -6.38 2.77
N VAL A 38 -6.98 -5.26 2.06
CA VAL A 38 -6.37 -4.00 2.54
C VAL A 38 -6.92 -3.48 3.87
N ASP A 39 -8.16 -3.84 4.23
CA ASP A 39 -8.87 -3.46 5.46
C ASP A 39 -9.03 -4.62 6.48
N ARG A 40 -8.56 -5.82 6.11
CA ARG A 40 -8.54 -7.03 6.93
C ARG A 40 -7.40 -7.93 6.45
N GLY A 41 -6.16 -7.48 6.67
CA GLY A 41 -4.99 -8.13 6.11
C GLY A 41 -3.72 -7.92 6.92
N ARG A 42 -2.61 -8.44 6.39
CA ARG A 42 -1.29 -8.37 7.01
C ARG A 42 -0.22 -8.59 5.95
N VAL A 43 1.04 -8.37 6.34
CA VAL A 43 2.20 -8.59 5.46
C VAL A 43 3.14 -9.61 6.10
N ILE A 44 3.65 -10.53 5.31
CA ILE A 44 4.82 -11.36 5.65
C ILE A 44 5.99 -10.84 4.83
N ASN A 45 7.18 -10.80 5.43
CA ASN A 45 8.41 -10.28 4.81
C ASN A 45 8.22 -8.88 4.23
N ALA A 46 7.58 -7.98 4.97
CA ALA A 46 7.43 -6.60 4.52
C ALA A 46 8.81 -5.95 4.33
N VAL A 47 8.88 -5.10 3.32
CA VAL A 47 10.05 -4.35 2.93
C VAL A 47 9.89 -2.94 3.47
N GLN A 48 10.91 -2.45 4.18
CA GLN A 48 10.94 -1.06 4.60
C GLN A 48 11.29 -0.19 3.40
N MET A 49 10.59 0.95 3.25
CA MET A 49 10.98 1.95 2.27
C MET A 49 12.44 2.37 2.53
N PRO A 50 13.34 2.25 1.54
CA PRO A 50 14.74 2.59 1.72
C PRO A 50 14.93 4.10 1.87
N GLU A 51 16.12 4.50 2.31
CA GLU A 51 16.56 5.89 2.22
C GLU A 51 16.80 6.27 0.77
N GLY A 52 16.56 7.55 0.44
CA GLY A 52 16.76 8.09 -0.89
C GLY A 52 16.67 9.59 -0.89
N ASP A 53 17.24 10.21 -1.92
CA ASP A 53 17.26 11.66 -2.12
C ASP A 53 15.95 12.20 -2.69
N ALA A 54 15.13 11.35 -3.32
CA ALA A 54 13.88 11.74 -3.98
C ALA A 54 12.64 11.71 -3.08
N TRP A 55 12.73 11.18 -1.85
CA TRP A 55 11.62 11.16 -0.90
C TRP A 55 12.07 11.30 0.56
N ILE A 56 11.12 11.61 1.44
CA ILE A 56 11.28 11.55 2.89
C ILE A 56 10.14 10.71 3.48
N CYS A 57 10.50 9.72 4.30
CA CYS A 57 9.55 8.97 5.13
C CYS A 57 9.29 9.73 6.43
N THR A 58 8.12 10.37 6.57
CA THR A 58 7.82 11.18 7.78
C THR A 58 7.52 10.32 9.00
N ARG A 59 7.11 9.06 8.78
CA ARG A 59 6.91 8.05 9.84
C ARG A 59 7.65 6.77 9.45
N PRO A 60 8.98 6.69 9.59
CA PRO A 60 9.77 5.56 9.11
C PRO A 60 9.31 4.19 9.66
N HIS A 61 8.82 4.16 10.90
CA HIS A 61 8.25 2.97 11.54
C HIS A 61 6.93 2.46 10.91
N LEU A 62 6.29 3.26 10.05
CA LEU A 62 5.09 2.91 9.28
C LEU A 62 5.33 2.91 7.76
N CYS A 63 6.57 2.94 7.31
CA CYS A 63 6.89 2.88 5.88
C CYS A 63 7.30 1.45 5.48
N TRP A 64 6.45 0.47 5.83
CA TRP A 64 6.64 -0.93 5.47
C TRP A 64 5.53 -1.40 4.54
N GLY A 65 5.89 -2.10 3.47
CA GLY A 65 4.94 -2.60 2.48
C GLY A 65 5.41 -3.86 1.78
N THR A 66 4.69 -4.22 0.73
CA THR A 66 5.14 -5.21 -0.25
C THR A 66 6.31 -4.65 -1.06
N GLN A 67 7.20 -5.52 -1.56
CA GLN A 67 8.30 -5.13 -2.44
C GLN A 67 7.78 -4.35 -3.65
N GLU A 68 6.69 -4.82 -4.28
CA GLU A 68 6.09 -4.12 -5.42
C GLU A 68 5.62 -2.70 -5.08
N THR A 69 5.10 -2.49 -3.86
CA THR A 69 4.69 -1.15 -3.39
C THR A 69 5.90 -0.25 -3.17
N VAL A 70 6.96 -0.77 -2.54
CA VAL A 70 8.21 -0.02 -2.31
C VAL A 70 8.88 0.35 -3.64
N ASP A 71 8.94 -0.58 -4.59
CA ASP A 71 9.53 -0.37 -5.91
C ASP A 71 8.72 0.65 -6.73
N ALA A 72 7.38 0.53 -6.71
CA ALA A 72 6.48 1.48 -7.36
C ALA A 72 6.68 2.91 -6.85
N LEU A 73 6.72 3.09 -5.53
CA LEU A 73 6.94 4.39 -4.90
C LEU A 73 8.32 4.94 -5.24
N THR A 74 9.37 4.11 -5.14
CA THR A 74 10.74 4.49 -5.47
C THR A 74 10.87 4.97 -6.91
N ALA A 75 10.30 4.21 -7.85
CA ALA A 75 10.30 4.56 -9.27
C ALA A 75 9.52 5.87 -9.53
N ALA A 76 8.33 6.02 -8.94
CA ALA A 76 7.51 7.21 -9.11
C ALA A 76 8.18 8.47 -8.55
N PHE A 77 8.77 8.39 -7.35
CA PHE A 77 9.48 9.52 -6.74
C PHE A 77 10.73 9.91 -7.52
N ARG A 78 11.52 8.93 -8.00
CA ARG A 78 12.66 9.20 -8.88
C ARG A 78 12.26 9.84 -10.20
N ALA A 79 11.14 9.40 -10.80
CA ALA A 79 10.62 10.02 -12.02
C ALA A 79 10.24 11.50 -11.81
N VAL A 80 9.60 11.82 -10.69
CA VAL A 80 9.29 13.23 -10.34
C VAL A 80 10.57 14.02 -10.09
N ARG A 81 11.52 13.47 -9.32
CA ARG A 81 12.83 14.12 -9.07
C ARG A 81 13.58 14.39 -10.37
N ALA A 82 13.56 13.47 -11.32
CA ALA A 82 14.19 13.67 -12.63
C ALA A 82 13.54 14.81 -13.42
N GLN A 83 12.21 14.94 -13.36
CA GLN A 83 11.49 16.03 -14.01
C GLN A 83 11.64 17.38 -13.28
N PHE A 84 11.79 17.36 -11.95
CA PHE A 84 11.95 18.54 -11.11
C PHE A 84 13.18 18.41 -10.19
N PRO A 85 14.42 18.53 -10.72
CA PRO A 85 15.64 18.27 -9.95
C PRO A 85 15.81 19.18 -8.73
N LYS A 86 15.26 20.40 -8.79
CA LYS A 86 15.31 21.41 -7.72
C LYS A 86 14.17 21.33 -6.71
N SER A 87 13.17 20.48 -6.94
CA SER A 87 12.04 20.33 -6.00
C SER A 87 12.53 19.83 -4.65
N SER A 88 11.82 20.08 -3.57
CA SER A 88 12.02 19.27 -2.36
C SER A 88 11.57 17.81 -2.60
N PRO A 89 12.11 16.83 -1.84
CA PRO A 89 11.76 15.41 -2.01
C PRO A 89 10.26 15.14 -1.80
N ALA A 90 9.73 14.09 -2.44
CA ALA A 90 8.35 13.66 -2.19
C ALA A 90 8.13 13.26 -0.72
N ARG A 91 6.98 13.61 -0.14
CA ARG A 91 6.67 13.30 1.25
C ARG A 91 5.86 12.01 1.35
N LEU A 92 6.49 10.92 1.78
CA LEU A 92 5.79 9.67 2.10
C LEU A 92 5.38 9.70 3.57
N SER A 93 4.07 9.75 3.82
CA SER A 93 3.54 9.77 5.18
C SER A 93 3.65 8.39 5.83
N GLN A 94 3.12 7.37 5.16
CA GLN A 94 3.08 6.00 5.64
C GLN A 94 2.67 5.03 4.52
N ILE A 95 3.01 3.75 4.71
CA ILE A 95 2.55 2.61 3.91
C ILE A 95 1.74 1.67 4.82
N GLY A 96 2.34 1.22 5.91
CA GLY A 96 1.80 0.22 6.83
C GLY A 96 2.83 -0.18 7.88
N LYS A 97 2.39 -0.98 8.85
CA LYS A 97 3.29 -1.59 9.85
C LYS A 97 4.10 -2.73 9.21
N ARG A 98 5.23 -3.08 9.80
CA ARG A 98 6.08 -4.21 9.35
C ARG A 98 5.31 -5.52 9.21
N GLU A 99 4.41 -5.82 10.13
CA GLU A 99 3.56 -7.03 10.07
C GLU A 99 2.19 -6.75 9.44
N GLY A 100 1.94 -5.53 8.96
CA GLY A 100 0.63 -5.08 8.50
C GLY A 100 -0.42 -5.02 9.62
N GLY A 101 -1.67 -5.35 9.30
CA GLY A 101 -2.80 -5.30 10.24
C GLY A 101 -3.29 -3.89 10.54
N TRP A 102 -4.38 -3.81 11.30
CA TRP A 102 -5.09 -2.55 11.55
C TRP A 102 -4.18 -1.43 12.07
N LEU A 103 -4.31 -0.25 11.45
CA LEU A 103 -3.54 0.96 11.72
C LEU A 103 -4.50 2.11 12.03
N PRO A 104 -4.89 2.34 13.28
CA PRO A 104 -5.81 3.43 13.61
C PRO A 104 -5.20 4.80 13.29
N PRO A 105 -6.01 5.76 12.78
CA PRO A 105 -7.46 5.67 12.53
C PRO A 105 -7.84 5.08 11.17
N HIS A 106 -6.87 4.66 10.36
CA HIS A 106 -7.08 4.18 8.99
C HIS A 106 -7.86 2.87 8.98
N ARG A 107 -8.78 2.73 8.01
CA ARG A 107 -9.50 1.48 7.76
C ARG A 107 -8.63 0.49 6.96
N SER A 108 -7.84 0.99 6.02
CA SER A 108 -6.92 0.25 5.14
C SER A 108 -5.48 0.23 5.68
N HIS A 109 -4.45 0.12 4.81
CA HIS A 109 -3.01 0.01 5.16
C HIS A 109 -2.60 -1.28 5.87
N GLN A 110 -3.46 -2.30 5.84
CA GLN A 110 -3.21 -3.52 6.59
C GLN A 110 -2.38 -4.54 5.80
N ALA A 111 -2.45 -4.51 4.47
CA ALA A 111 -1.84 -5.52 3.60
C ALA A 111 -0.58 -5.04 2.86
N GLY A 112 0.00 -3.89 3.25
CA GLY A 112 1.25 -3.37 2.65
C GLY A 112 1.11 -2.95 1.18
N ARG A 113 -0.11 -2.60 0.76
CA ARG A 113 -0.46 -2.19 -0.60
C ARG A 113 -1.07 -0.80 -0.70
N ASP A 114 -1.20 -0.08 0.42
CA ASP A 114 -1.68 1.29 0.46
C ASP A 114 -0.54 2.21 0.88
N ALA A 115 -0.50 3.45 0.37
CA ALA A 115 0.47 4.46 0.76
C ALA A 115 -0.16 5.86 0.78
N ASP A 116 0.11 6.62 1.83
CA ASP A 116 -0.29 8.02 1.95
C ASP A 116 0.87 8.91 1.52
N ILE A 117 0.71 9.62 0.41
CA ILE A 117 1.74 10.48 -0.17
C ILE A 117 1.27 11.93 -0.09
N GLY A 118 2.00 12.77 0.63
CA GLY A 118 1.69 14.20 0.71
C GLY A 118 1.74 14.87 -0.66
N PHE A 119 0.88 15.86 -0.87
CA PHE A 119 0.97 16.68 -2.08
C PHE A 119 2.27 17.48 -2.12
N PHE A 120 2.69 17.87 -3.33
CA PHE A 120 3.67 18.93 -3.48
C PHE A 120 3.01 20.27 -3.20
N TRP A 121 3.67 21.11 -2.41
CA TRP A 121 3.19 22.43 -2.04
C TRP A 121 4.04 23.52 -2.69
N LYS A 122 3.43 24.66 -3.04
CA LYS A 122 4.11 25.77 -3.70
C LYS A 122 5.30 26.35 -2.93
N ARG A 123 5.28 26.28 -1.59
CA ARG A 123 6.38 26.73 -0.72
C ARG A 123 7.63 25.85 -0.84
N ASP A 124 7.44 24.61 -1.28
CA ASP A 124 8.50 23.65 -1.54
C ASP A 124 9.47 23.41 -0.36
N ASP A 125 8.96 23.47 0.87
CA ASP A 125 9.70 23.28 2.12
C ASP A 125 9.35 21.95 2.81
N ASN A 126 8.64 21.05 2.12
CA ASN A 126 8.14 19.77 2.62
C ASN A 126 7.19 19.84 3.82
N GLU A 127 6.77 21.04 4.22
CA GLU A 127 5.79 21.24 5.26
C GLU A 127 4.39 21.46 4.67
N PRO A 128 3.34 20.80 5.20
CA PRO A 128 1.99 21.08 4.77
C PRO A 128 1.59 22.50 5.18
N PRO A 129 0.80 23.22 4.35
CA PRO A 129 0.33 24.55 4.72
C PRO A 129 -0.56 24.47 5.97
N PRO A 130 -0.60 25.54 6.79
CA PRO A 130 -1.44 25.60 7.98
C PRO A 130 -2.93 25.44 7.64
N VAL A 131 -3.33 25.83 6.43
CA VAL A 131 -4.67 25.61 5.89
C VAL A 131 -4.59 24.78 4.61
N ARG A 132 -5.16 23.57 4.65
CA ARG A 132 -5.13 22.58 3.56
C ARG A 132 -6.18 22.92 2.49
N ARG A 133 -5.88 23.92 1.66
CA ARG A 133 -6.70 24.38 0.53
C ARG A 133 -5.98 24.15 -0.79
N SER A 134 -6.75 23.92 -1.86
CA SER A 134 -6.25 23.72 -3.22
C SER A 134 -5.36 24.86 -3.75
N GLY A 135 -5.49 26.08 -3.21
CA GLY A 135 -4.66 27.22 -3.60
C GLY A 135 -3.17 27.07 -3.28
N PHE A 136 -2.81 26.25 -2.28
CA PHE A 136 -1.43 25.99 -1.88
C PHE A 136 -0.79 24.82 -2.63
N LEU A 137 -1.61 24.03 -3.33
CA LEU A 137 -1.18 22.88 -4.11
C LEU A 137 -0.24 23.31 -5.23
N ASP A 138 0.91 22.66 -5.33
CA ASP A 138 1.70 22.67 -6.56
C ASP A 138 1.10 21.65 -7.54
N VAL A 139 0.24 22.17 -8.41
CA VAL A 139 -0.52 21.35 -9.35
C VAL A 139 0.40 20.66 -10.37
N PRO A 140 1.40 21.33 -10.99
CA PRO A 140 2.35 20.67 -11.88
C PRO A 140 3.07 19.47 -11.27
N ARG A 141 3.69 19.64 -10.08
CA ARG A 141 4.46 18.55 -9.45
C ARG A 141 3.57 17.44 -8.92
N THR A 142 2.41 17.78 -8.37
CA THR A 142 1.43 16.76 -7.92
C THR A 142 0.86 15.99 -9.11
N TRP A 143 0.60 16.65 -10.24
CA TRP A 143 0.16 15.97 -11.47
C TRP A 143 1.26 15.05 -12.02
N ALA A 144 2.51 15.50 -12.02
CA ALA A 144 3.65 14.68 -12.42
C ALA A 144 3.77 13.40 -11.57
N LEU A 145 3.56 13.50 -10.26
CA LEU A 145 3.53 12.33 -9.37
C LEU A 145 2.43 11.34 -9.76
N ILE A 146 1.21 11.83 -9.99
CA ILE A 146 0.09 10.98 -10.44
C ILE A 146 0.43 10.29 -11.76
N ARG A 147 0.98 11.02 -12.73
CA ARG A 147 1.41 10.46 -14.01
C ARG A 147 2.51 9.42 -13.86
N ALA A 148 3.49 9.68 -13.00
CA ALA A 148 4.57 8.75 -12.71
C ALA A 148 4.02 7.45 -12.11
N LEU A 149 3.14 7.54 -11.10
CA LEU A 149 2.47 6.38 -10.50
C LEU A 149 1.75 5.53 -11.54
N ILE A 150 0.98 6.16 -12.44
CA ILE A 150 0.27 5.47 -13.53
C ILE A 150 1.22 4.78 -14.50
N ALA A 151 2.34 5.42 -14.84
CA ALA A 151 3.27 4.91 -15.85
C ALA A 151 4.11 3.73 -15.35
N VAL A 152 4.63 3.85 -14.12
CA VAL A 152 5.68 2.94 -13.61
C VAL A 152 5.14 1.83 -12.72
N SER A 153 3.85 1.85 -12.37
CA SER A 153 3.30 0.90 -11.40
C SER A 153 1.89 0.45 -11.71
N ASP A 154 1.51 -0.67 -11.09
CA ASP A 154 0.16 -1.24 -11.18
C ASP A 154 -0.72 -0.65 -10.08
N VAL A 155 -1.10 0.63 -10.26
CA VAL A 155 -2.02 1.33 -9.37
C VAL A 155 -3.43 0.76 -9.51
N GLN A 156 -4.04 0.40 -8.38
CA GLN A 156 -5.42 -0.06 -8.30
C GLN A 156 -6.40 1.12 -8.17
N VAL A 157 -6.09 2.08 -7.30
CA VAL A 157 -6.91 3.28 -7.08
C VAL A 157 -6.08 4.39 -6.42
N ILE A 158 -6.43 5.64 -6.69
CA ILE A 158 -5.91 6.81 -5.97
C ILE A 158 -7.11 7.54 -5.35
N LEU A 159 -7.16 7.70 -4.03
CA LEU A 159 -8.23 8.42 -3.35
C LEU A 159 -7.80 9.86 -3.05
N VAL A 160 -8.64 10.80 -3.47
CA VAL A 160 -8.37 12.25 -3.38
C VAL A 160 -9.69 12.99 -3.18
N ASP A 161 -9.70 14.09 -2.42
CA ASP A 161 -10.88 14.94 -2.27
C ASP A 161 -11.32 15.55 -3.62
N ARG A 162 -12.65 15.66 -3.81
CA ARG A 162 -13.27 16.12 -5.06
C ARG A 162 -12.80 17.51 -5.49
N GLY A 163 -12.53 18.42 -4.55
CA GLY A 163 -12.04 19.76 -4.84
C GLY A 163 -10.63 19.74 -5.46
N ILE A 164 -9.77 18.84 -4.99
CA ILE A 164 -8.42 18.64 -5.53
C ILE A 164 -8.50 17.97 -6.92
N GLN A 165 -9.37 16.97 -7.08
CA GLN A 165 -9.62 16.34 -8.39
C GLN A 165 -9.98 17.38 -9.47
N LYS A 166 -10.90 18.31 -9.17
CA LYS A 166 -11.31 19.37 -10.10
C LYS A 166 -10.13 20.24 -10.56
N VAL A 167 -9.21 20.55 -9.64
CA VAL A 167 -8.02 21.38 -9.93
C VAL A 167 -7.03 20.63 -10.81
N LEU A 168 -6.73 19.36 -10.47
CA LEU A 168 -5.83 18.50 -11.23
C LEU A 168 -6.38 18.19 -12.62
N ARG A 169 -7.67 17.82 -12.75
CA ARG A 169 -8.34 17.57 -14.03
C ARG A 169 -8.27 18.78 -14.96
N ARG A 170 -8.55 19.99 -14.43
CA ARG A 170 -8.44 21.23 -15.21
C ARG A 170 -7.01 21.51 -15.65
N TYR A 171 -6.02 21.17 -14.83
CA TYR A 171 -4.62 21.31 -15.21
C TYR A 171 -4.22 20.30 -16.29
N ALA A 172 -4.58 19.02 -16.16
CA ALA A 172 -4.32 17.99 -17.16
C ALA A 172 -4.87 18.37 -18.54
N LEU A 173 -6.13 18.82 -18.61
CA LEU A 173 -6.73 19.28 -19.87
C LEU A 173 -6.02 20.51 -20.46
N ARG A 174 -5.61 21.47 -19.63
CA ARG A 174 -4.85 22.64 -20.09
C ARG A 174 -3.44 22.29 -20.56
N LEU A 175 -2.84 21.24 -20.01
CA LEU A 175 -1.56 20.70 -20.46
C LEU A 175 -1.66 20.01 -21.83
N GLY A 176 -2.88 19.74 -22.31
CA GLY A 176 -3.13 19.06 -23.58
C GLY A 176 -3.21 17.54 -23.46
N GLU A 177 -3.43 17.00 -22.26
CA GLU A 177 -3.68 15.56 -22.09
C GLU A 177 -4.96 15.14 -22.82
N ASP A 178 -4.98 13.93 -23.38
CA ASP A 178 -6.11 13.40 -24.12
C ASP A 178 -7.41 13.42 -23.27
N PRO A 179 -8.49 14.09 -23.71
CA PRO A 179 -9.69 14.24 -22.90
C PRO A 179 -10.36 12.91 -22.53
N ALA A 180 -10.32 11.90 -23.40
CA ALA A 180 -10.93 10.60 -23.11
C ALA A 180 -10.12 9.83 -22.05
N TRP A 181 -8.79 9.92 -22.11
CA TRP A 181 -7.91 9.38 -21.08
C TRP A 181 -8.09 10.10 -19.74
N VAL A 182 -8.14 11.44 -19.74
CA VAL A 182 -8.41 12.23 -18.52
C VAL A 182 -9.75 11.84 -17.88
N GLU A 183 -10.78 11.54 -18.68
CA GLU A 183 -12.06 11.07 -18.16
C GLU A 183 -11.96 9.68 -17.51
N ARG A 184 -11.12 8.78 -18.02
CA ARG A 184 -10.85 7.50 -17.35
C ARG A 184 -10.06 7.68 -16.05
N VAL A 185 -9.20 8.69 -15.98
CA VAL A 185 -8.43 9.01 -14.77
C VAL A 185 -9.29 9.65 -13.68
N PHE A 186 -10.15 10.63 -14.01
CA PHE A 186 -10.90 11.44 -13.03
C PHE A 186 -12.44 11.25 -13.03
N GLY A 187 -12.98 10.38 -13.88
CA GLY A 187 -14.40 10.34 -14.18
C GLY A 187 -15.31 10.07 -12.97
N ASP A 188 -16.55 10.53 -13.07
CA ASP A 188 -17.56 10.33 -12.03
C ASP A 188 -18.19 8.92 -12.07
N ARG A 189 -17.99 8.19 -13.17
CA ARG A 189 -18.46 6.81 -13.35
C ARG A 189 -17.36 5.82 -12.96
N LYS A 190 -17.73 4.78 -12.21
CA LYS A 190 -16.80 3.71 -11.83
C LYS A 190 -16.54 2.76 -13.02
N PRO A 191 -15.30 2.25 -13.19
CA PRO A 191 -14.13 2.52 -12.36
C PRO A 191 -13.20 3.61 -12.95
N ALA A 192 -13.32 4.85 -12.46
CA ALA A 192 -12.24 5.83 -12.63
C ALA A 192 -11.07 5.49 -11.69
N LEU A 193 -9.84 5.79 -12.15
CA LEU A 193 -8.63 5.49 -11.37
C LEU A 193 -8.54 6.37 -10.11
N ILE A 194 -8.82 7.66 -10.24
CA ILE A 194 -8.89 8.60 -9.12
C ILE A 194 -10.33 8.65 -8.64
N GLN A 195 -10.53 8.34 -7.37
CA GLN A 195 -11.86 8.28 -6.75
C GLN A 195 -11.97 9.26 -5.59
N HIS A 196 -13.20 9.74 -5.37
CA HIS A 196 -13.46 10.64 -4.25
C HIS A 196 -13.49 9.88 -2.94
N GLU A 197 -12.70 10.37 -1.99
CA GLU A 197 -12.84 10.05 -0.59
C GLU A 197 -12.83 11.35 0.22
N GLU A 198 -13.68 11.43 1.24
CA GLU A 198 -13.75 12.61 2.11
C GLU A 198 -12.44 12.72 2.92
N HIS A 199 -12.06 13.94 3.30
CA HIS A 199 -10.85 14.22 4.11
C HIS A 199 -9.48 14.00 3.44
N HIS A 200 -9.42 13.54 2.18
CA HIS A 200 -8.17 13.39 1.42
C HIS A 200 -7.76 14.70 0.73
N ARG A 201 -7.63 15.78 1.51
CA ARG A 201 -7.37 17.16 1.04
C ARG A 201 -5.91 17.58 1.10
N ASP A 202 -5.04 16.73 1.61
CA ASP A 202 -3.62 17.02 1.87
C ASP A 202 -2.66 15.92 1.40
N HIS A 203 -3.19 14.79 0.95
CA HIS A 203 -2.42 13.65 0.49
C HIS A 203 -3.18 12.87 -0.58
N LEU A 204 -2.43 12.08 -1.35
CA LEU A 204 -2.90 11.01 -2.20
C LEU A 204 -2.89 9.73 -1.35
N HIS A 205 -4.04 9.08 -1.16
CA HIS A 205 -4.06 7.68 -0.71
C HIS A 205 -3.95 6.82 -1.97
N VAL A 206 -2.85 6.11 -2.15
CA VAL A 206 -2.59 5.28 -3.33
C VAL A 206 -2.68 3.82 -2.92
N ARG A 207 -3.43 3.01 -3.67
CA ARG A 207 -3.46 1.55 -3.53
C ARG A 207 -2.84 0.90 -4.75
N PHE A 208 -2.00 -0.10 -4.53
CA PHE A 208 -1.34 -0.89 -5.56
C PHE A 208 -1.93 -2.30 -5.64
N TYR A 209 -1.85 -2.91 -6.82
CA TYR A 209 -2.19 -4.31 -6.99
C TYR A 209 -1.19 -5.22 -6.27
N ALA A 210 0.13 -5.08 -6.43
CA ALA A 210 1.12 -6.02 -5.88
C ALA A 210 0.74 -7.50 -6.15
N PRO A 211 0.60 -7.88 -7.44
CA PRO A 211 -0.05 -9.13 -7.82
C PRO A 211 0.72 -10.37 -7.41
N ARG A 212 2.06 -10.32 -7.44
CA ARG A 212 2.91 -11.44 -6.98
C ARG A 212 2.71 -11.66 -5.48
N SER A 213 2.77 -10.60 -4.68
CA SER A 213 2.53 -10.66 -3.24
C SER A 213 1.14 -11.20 -2.88
N GLN A 214 0.09 -10.87 -3.67
CA GLN A 214 -1.26 -11.40 -3.46
C GLN A 214 -1.44 -12.84 -3.94
N GLU A 215 -0.85 -13.21 -5.08
CA GLU A 215 -0.90 -14.58 -5.58
C GLU A 215 -0.11 -15.54 -4.69
N MET A 216 1.04 -15.09 -4.19
CA MET A 216 1.81 -15.81 -3.18
C MET A 216 0.97 -16.08 -1.92
N ALA A 217 0.21 -15.07 -1.46
CA ALA A 217 -0.72 -15.23 -0.33
C ALA A 217 -1.78 -16.32 -0.56
N LEU A 218 -2.34 -16.39 -1.78
CA LEU A 218 -3.29 -17.44 -2.16
C LEU A 218 -2.64 -18.83 -2.11
N ARG A 219 -1.41 -18.96 -2.61
CA ARG A 219 -0.70 -20.23 -2.67
C ARG A 219 -0.20 -20.72 -1.30
N ILE A 220 0.24 -19.81 -0.43
CA ILE A 220 0.69 -20.18 0.92
C ILE A 220 -0.45 -20.40 1.91
N GLN A 221 -1.67 -19.95 1.61
CA GLN A 221 -2.82 -20.05 2.50
C GLN A 221 -3.02 -21.46 3.11
N PRO A 222 -3.05 -22.56 2.33
CA PRO A 222 -3.20 -23.90 2.88
C PRO A 222 -2.00 -24.33 3.75
N LEU A 223 -0.85 -23.67 3.62
CA LEU A 223 0.39 -23.98 4.32
C LEU A 223 0.57 -23.16 5.61
N LEU A 224 -0.21 -22.10 5.82
CA LEU A 224 -0.13 -21.26 7.02
C LEU A 224 -0.13 -22.05 8.35
N PRO A 225 -0.91 -23.15 8.52
CA PRO A 225 -0.87 -23.95 9.74
C PRO A 225 0.49 -24.58 10.06
N LEU A 226 1.35 -24.78 9.06
CA LEU A 226 2.70 -25.35 9.25
C LEU A 226 3.66 -24.37 9.97
N ARG A 227 3.29 -23.09 10.04
CA ARG A 227 4.11 -22.01 10.63
C ARG A 227 3.28 -21.09 11.54
N PRO A 228 2.76 -21.59 12.68
CA PRO A 228 1.89 -20.82 13.56
C PRO A 228 2.57 -19.57 14.16
N GLU A 229 3.89 -19.54 14.26
CA GLU A 229 4.69 -18.38 14.67
C GLU A 229 4.58 -17.22 13.68
N GLN A 230 4.32 -17.51 12.40
CA GLN A 230 4.00 -16.47 11.43
C GLN A 230 2.65 -15.85 11.76
N ASN A 231 1.74 -16.48 12.51
CA ASN A 231 0.47 -15.90 12.99
C ASN A 231 0.59 -15.08 14.27
N LEU A 232 1.72 -14.41 14.50
CA LEU A 232 1.95 -13.52 15.63
C LEU A 232 2.13 -12.08 15.17
N ALA A 233 1.52 -11.14 15.88
CA ALA A 233 1.81 -9.70 15.74
C ALA A 233 2.52 -9.19 16.98
N LEU A 234 3.54 -8.36 16.81
CA LEU A 234 4.19 -7.67 17.91
C LEU A 234 3.42 -6.38 18.23
N HIS A 235 2.95 -6.24 19.47
CA HIS A 235 2.22 -5.06 19.93
C HIS A 235 2.97 -4.36 21.06
N LYS A 236 3.32 -3.08 20.87
CA LYS A 236 3.86 -2.23 21.93
C LYS A 236 2.71 -1.55 22.68
N VAL A 237 2.52 -1.93 23.94
CA VAL A 237 1.48 -1.41 24.84
C VAL A 237 1.63 0.11 24.99
N ARG A 238 0.58 0.86 24.69
CA ARG A 238 0.49 2.30 24.96
C ARG A 238 -0.05 2.57 26.39
N ARG A 239 0.15 3.79 26.88
CA ARG A 239 -0.41 4.19 28.19
C ARG A 239 -1.93 4.04 28.19
N GLY A 240 -2.47 3.28 29.15
CA GLY A 240 -3.90 3.06 29.30
C GLY A 240 -4.52 1.97 28.42
N GLU A 241 -3.74 1.15 27.70
CA GLU A 241 -4.31 -0.04 27.05
C GLU A 241 -4.56 -1.16 28.07
N THR A 242 -5.57 -1.98 27.80
CA THR A 242 -5.87 -3.18 28.57
C THR A 242 -5.71 -4.40 27.68
N LEU A 243 -5.38 -5.54 28.29
CA LEU A 243 -5.22 -6.81 27.56
C LEU A 243 -6.48 -7.17 26.75
N GLY A 244 -7.68 -6.89 27.28
CA GLY A 244 -8.93 -7.11 26.57
C GLY A 244 -9.15 -6.17 25.38
N ARG A 245 -8.69 -4.91 25.44
CA ARG A 245 -8.75 -3.99 24.29
C ARG A 245 -7.77 -4.43 23.20
N ILE A 246 -6.57 -4.86 23.58
CA ILE A 246 -5.56 -5.40 22.66
C ILE A 246 -6.05 -6.73 22.04
N ALA A 247 -6.68 -7.60 22.82
CA ALA A 247 -7.27 -8.83 22.30
C ALA A 247 -8.32 -8.54 21.22
N ARG A 248 -9.26 -7.62 21.47
CA ARG A 248 -10.24 -7.20 20.45
C ARG A 248 -9.59 -6.57 19.22
N LEU A 249 -8.60 -5.71 19.44
CA LEU A 249 -7.84 -5.02 18.42
C LEU A 249 -7.25 -5.98 17.38
N TYR A 250 -6.66 -7.09 17.83
CA TYR A 250 -6.02 -8.07 16.96
C TYR A 250 -6.90 -9.27 16.62
N ARG A 251 -8.20 -9.23 16.99
CA ARG A 251 -9.10 -10.40 16.95
C ARG A 251 -8.39 -11.61 17.55
N SER A 252 -8.07 -11.53 18.82
CA SER A 252 -7.40 -12.57 19.58
C SER A 252 -8.13 -12.79 20.90
N ALA A 253 -7.78 -13.84 21.62
CA ALA A 253 -8.27 -14.07 22.96
C ALA A 253 -7.27 -13.51 23.98
N ALA A 254 -7.75 -12.68 24.91
CA ALA A 254 -6.92 -12.12 25.98
C ALA A 254 -6.18 -13.22 26.77
N ALA A 255 -6.83 -14.38 26.99
CA ALA A 255 -6.22 -15.55 27.61
C ALA A 255 -5.03 -16.10 26.81
N THR A 256 -5.13 -16.16 25.48
CA THR A 256 -4.05 -16.63 24.61
C THR A 256 -2.88 -15.65 24.60
N ILE A 257 -3.15 -14.35 24.52
CA ILE A 257 -2.11 -13.31 24.63
C ILE A 257 -1.41 -13.40 25.99
N ARG A 258 -2.18 -13.59 27.07
CA ARG A 258 -1.66 -13.77 28.43
C ARG A 258 -0.70 -14.96 28.50
N GLN A 259 -1.13 -16.09 27.96
CA GLN A 259 -0.39 -17.35 28.00
C GLN A 259 0.94 -17.25 27.22
N ILE A 260 0.91 -16.76 25.97
CA ILE A 260 2.11 -16.72 25.13
C ILE A 260 3.15 -15.69 25.62
N ASN A 261 2.70 -14.65 26.33
CA ASN A 261 3.59 -13.63 26.93
C ASN A 261 3.93 -13.92 28.40
N HIS A 262 3.54 -15.09 28.93
CA HIS A 262 3.78 -15.48 30.32
C HIS A 262 3.33 -14.44 31.35
N LEU A 263 2.23 -13.73 31.08
CA LEU A 263 1.71 -12.71 31.97
C LEU A 263 0.99 -13.35 33.17
N ARG A 264 1.34 -12.93 34.39
CA ARG A 264 0.72 -13.42 35.63
C ARG A 264 -0.69 -12.84 35.89
N GLY A 265 -1.10 -11.82 35.11
CA GLY A 265 -2.37 -11.13 35.27
C GLY A 265 -2.74 -10.30 34.04
N SER A 266 -3.62 -9.30 34.22
CA SER A 266 -4.09 -8.41 33.14
C SER A 266 -3.41 -7.03 33.14
N PHE A 267 -2.52 -6.77 34.09
CA PHE A 267 -1.77 -5.53 34.17
C PHE A 267 -0.72 -5.48 33.06
N LEU A 268 -0.66 -4.36 32.35
CA LEU A 268 0.27 -4.13 31.25
C LEU A 268 1.05 -2.85 31.52
N ALA A 269 2.37 -2.90 31.36
CA ALA A 269 3.22 -1.72 31.47
C ALA A 269 3.25 -0.96 30.14
N ALA A 270 3.15 0.37 30.18
CA ALA A 270 3.34 1.17 28.99
C ALA A 270 4.76 0.95 28.42
N GLY A 271 4.85 0.72 27.11
CA GLY A 271 6.09 0.38 26.42
C GLY A 271 6.39 -1.12 26.34
N GLN A 272 5.68 -1.96 27.09
CA GLN A 272 5.81 -3.42 27.04
C GLN A 272 5.50 -3.96 25.64
N GLN A 273 6.28 -4.91 25.15
CA GLN A 273 5.99 -5.61 23.91
C GLN A 273 5.23 -6.91 24.21
N LEU A 274 4.17 -7.17 23.46
CA LEU A 274 3.37 -8.38 23.54
C LEU A 274 3.37 -9.09 22.19
N LEU A 275 3.66 -10.40 22.20
CA LEU A 275 3.33 -11.31 21.11
C LEU A 275 1.83 -11.57 21.13
N VAL A 276 1.11 -11.10 20.13
CA VAL A 276 -0.33 -11.26 20.03
C VAL A 276 -0.61 -12.29 18.95
N PRO A 277 -1.04 -13.51 19.33
CA PRO A 277 -1.46 -14.49 18.35
C PRO A 277 -2.68 -13.94 17.62
N LEU A 278 -2.59 -13.85 16.32
CA LEU A 278 -3.68 -13.46 15.47
C LEU A 278 -4.65 -14.65 15.45
N ARG A 279 -5.67 -14.63 16.33
CA ARG A 279 -6.71 -15.67 16.44
C ARG A 279 -8.04 -15.18 15.88
N GLY A 280 -8.05 -14.96 14.57
CA GLY A 280 -9.23 -14.63 13.78
C GLY A 280 -8.86 -14.53 12.30
N GLU A 281 -9.75 -15.02 11.43
CA GLU A 281 -9.68 -14.98 9.96
C GLU A 281 -8.28 -14.92 9.35
N CYS A 282 -7.30 -15.75 9.71
CA CYS A 282 -6.11 -15.88 8.84
C CYS A 282 -5.49 -17.27 8.71
N ALA A 283 -5.87 -18.22 9.57
CA ALA A 283 -5.90 -19.63 9.14
C ALA A 283 -7.02 -19.89 8.11
N THR A 284 -8.02 -18.98 8.06
CA THR A 284 -9.18 -18.93 7.15
C THR A 284 -9.42 -17.50 6.65
N CYS A 285 -8.33 -16.74 6.43
CA CYS A 285 -8.39 -15.37 5.88
C CYS A 285 -9.24 -15.39 4.62
N ALA A 286 -10.30 -14.57 4.58
CA ALA A 286 -10.93 -14.28 3.30
C ALA A 286 -9.85 -13.60 2.45
N LEU A 287 -9.37 -14.31 1.44
CA LEU A 287 -8.43 -13.76 0.48
C LEU A 287 -9.22 -13.08 -0.63
N PRO A 288 -8.69 -11.98 -1.20
CA PRO A 288 -9.24 -11.47 -2.44
C PRO A 288 -9.25 -12.61 -3.48
N PRO A 289 -10.26 -12.67 -4.36
CA PRO A 289 -10.26 -13.66 -5.42
C PRO A 289 -8.98 -13.53 -6.25
N PRO A 290 -8.52 -14.61 -6.92
CA PRO A 290 -7.46 -14.50 -7.91
C PRO A 290 -7.76 -13.33 -8.85
N LEU A 291 -6.77 -12.46 -9.04
CA LEU A 291 -6.94 -11.27 -9.86
C LEU A 291 -5.92 -11.28 -10.99
N VAL A 292 -6.37 -10.84 -12.15
CA VAL A 292 -5.51 -10.45 -13.27
C VAL A 292 -5.45 -8.92 -13.24
N VAL A 293 -4.24 -8.38 -13.15
CA VAL A 293 -4.00 -6.94 -13.18
C VAL A 293 -4.43 -6.42 -14.55
N PRO A 294 -5.35 -5.43 -14.60
CA PRO A 294 -5.71 -4.82 -15.87
C PRO A 294 -4.51 -4.07 -16.46
N PRO A 295 -4.43 -3.92 -17.80
CA PRO A 295 -3.41 -3.08 -18.41
C PRO A 295 -3.37 -1.69 -17.78
N ARG A 296 -2.17 -1.15 -17.56
CA ARG A 296 -2.00 0.19 -17.00
C ARG A 296 -2.76 1.21 -17.84
N LEU A 297 -3.35 2.19 -17.15
CA LEU A 297 -4.05 3.30 -17.75
C LEU A 297 -3.04 4.32 -18.33
N LEU A 298 -2.15 3.89 -19.22
CA LEU A 298 -1.16 4.78 -19.84
C LEU A 298 -1.88 5.83 -20.71
N PRO A 299 -1.37 7.07 -20.75
CA PRO A 299 -1.87 8.06 -21.71
C PRO A 299 -1.63 7.52 -23.13
N PRO A 300 -2.54 7.81 -24.08
CA PRO A 300 -2.34 7.43 -25.47
C PRO A 300 -1.05 8.06 -26.01
N PRO A 301 -0.34 7.41 -26.95
CA PRO A 301 0.80 8.02 -27.62
C PRO A 301 0.38 9.36 -28.23
N THR A 302 1.10 10.43 -27.93
CA THR A 302 0.87 11.72 -28.57
C THR A 302 1.19 11.61 -30.06
N ALA A 303 0.33 12.17 -30.91
CA ALA A 303 0.45 12.09 -32.38
C ALA A 303 1.80 12.58 -32.94
N HIS A 304 2.54 13.38 -32.17
CA HIS A 304 3.89 13.85 -32.53
C HIS A 304 5.01 12.79 -32.44
N VAL A 305 4.81 11.67 -31.74
CA VAL A 305 5.83 10.61 -31.62
C VAL A 305 5.67 9.55 -32.73
N ALA A 306 4.46 9.40 -33.29
CA ALA A 306 4.20 8.44 -34.37
C ALA A 306 4.87 8.80 -35.70
N SER A 307 5.17 10.09 -35.95
CA SER A 307 5.82 10.56 -37.18
C SER A 307 7.35 10.48 -37.18
N LEU A 308 7.97 10.10 -36.05
CA LEU A 308 9.42 9.94 -35.92
C LEU A 308 9.90 8.48 -35.98
N SER A 309 8.97 7.52 -36.04
CA SER A 309 9.29 6.09 -36.15
C SER A 309 9.14 5.53 -37.59
N THR A 310 8.94 6.40 -38.58
CA THR A 310 8.74 6.03 -40.00
C THR A 310 9.75 6.69 -40.94
N ARG A 311 10.98 6.97 -40.47
CA ARG A 311 12.10 7.36 -41.33
C ARG A 311 13.34 6.56 -41.02
#